data_AF-A0A3B8J2B6-F1
#
_entry.id   AF-A0A3B8J2B6-F1
#
_cell.length_a   1.000
_cell.length_b   1.000
_cell.length_c   1.000
_cell.angle_alpha   90.00
_cell.angle_beta   90.00
_cell.angle_gamma   90.00
#
_symmetry.space_group_name_H-M   'P 1'
#
loop_
_entity.id
_entity.type
_entity.pdbx_description
1 polymer ?
#
loop_
_entity_poly.entity_id
_entity_poly.type
_entity_poly.pdbx_seq_one_letter_code
_entity_poly.pdbx_strand_id
1 'polypeptide(L)'
;SIPWTFSPVLDLGIDPRWPRMWEGFGEDPYLQAEMGVAMTMGFQGEDIGADDRIAACLKHYIGYGTPRSGKDRTPAWIPEIMLRELFLPPFQAAVDAGAKTVMVNSGEVNGEPAHASKFLLTDILRGELGFEGVIVTDWYDIVNLVERHHTAGTYKEAVRQSIMAGVD
;
A
#
# COMPACT_ATOMS: atom_id res chain seq x y z
N SER A 1 5.13 -23.62 9.36
CA SER A 1 4.67 -23.01 8.10
C SER A 1 4.96 -21.52 8.14
N ILE A 2 5.04 -20.86 6.98
CA ILE A 2 5.09 -19.39 6.87
C ILE A 2 3.71 -18.97 6.38
N PRO A 3 2.82 -18.41 7.24
CA PRO A 3 1.40 -18.22 6.91
C PRO A 3 1.07 -16.89 6.22
N TRP A 4 2.06 -16.01 6.05
CA TRP A 4 1.88 -14.65 5.55
C TRP A 4 3.04 -14.25 4.65
N THR A 5 2.72 -13.68 3.49
CA THR A 5 3.71 -13.13 2.55
C THR A 5 3.45 -11.65 2.29
N PHE A 6 4.53 -10.87 2.18
CA PHE A 6 4.45 -9.46 1.80
C PHE A 6 4.43 -9.31 0.28
N SER A 7 3.34 -9.76 -0.35
CA SER A 7 3.13 -9.86 -1.79
C SER A 7 1.63 -9.99 -2.10
N PRO A 8 1.10 -9.52 -3.25
CA PRO A 8 1.80 -8.91 -4.40
C PRO A 8 2.12 -7.41 -4.26
N VAL A 9 3.07 -6.95 -5.09
CA VAL A 9 3.35 -5.53 -5.31
C VAL A 9 2.41 -5.01 -6.40
N LEU A 10 1.59 -4.04 -6.04
CA LEU A 10 0.59 -3.39 -6.90
C LEU A 10 0.95 -1.93 -7.24
N ASP A 11 2.19 -1.51 -6.98
CA ASP A 11 2.70 -0.22 -7.44
C ASP A 11 2.81 -0.16 -8.96
N LEU A 12 2.32 0.92 -9.57
CA LEU A 12 2.52 1.15 -11.00
C LEU A 12 3.96 1.56 -11.29
N GLY A 13 4.62 0.82 -12.19
CA GLY A 13 5.98 1.07 -12.66
C GLY A 13 6.05 2.18 -13.71
N ILE A 14 5.51 3.38 -13.43
CA ILE A 14 5.45 4.50 -14.39
C ILE A 14 6.80 5.24 -14.51
N ASP A 15 7.62 5.21 -13.45
CA ASP A 15 8.91 5.90 -13.45
C ASP A 15 10.07 4.89 -13.58
N PRO A 16 10.75 4.80 -14.75
CA PRO A 16 11.86 3.87 -14.95
C PRO A 16 13.12 4.22 -14.15
N ARG A 17 13.15 5.38 -13.50
CA ARG A 17 14.24 5.77 -12.58
C ARG A 17 14.05 5.15 -11.19
N TRP A 18 12.83 4.74 -10.85
CA TRP A 18 12.50 4.19 -9.56
C TRP A 18 13.10 2.79 -9.40
N PRO A 19 13.94 2.55 -8.38
CA PRO A 19 14.74 1.33 -8.28
C PRO A 19 13.93 0.06 -8.01
N ARG A 20 12.62 0.20 -7.75
CA ARG A 20 11.69 -0.88 -7.43
C ARG A 20 10.64 -1.10 -8.54
N MET A 21 10.79 -0.45 -9.70
CA MET A 21 9.87 -0.54 -10.85
C MET A 21 9.59 -2.00 -11.26
N TRP A 22 10.59 -2.87 -11.14
CA TRP A 22 10.54 -4.27 -11.55
C TRP A 22 9.77 -5.20 -10.58
N GLU A 23 9.35 -4.71 -9.41
CA GLU A 23 8.67 -5.55 -8.41
C GLU A 23 7.19 -5.83 -8.76
N GLY A 24 6.55 -4.90 -9.48
CA GLY A 24 5.15 -5.02 -9.94
C GLY A 24 5.05 -5.61 -11.36
N PHE A 25 3.90 -5.41 -12.02
CA PHE A 25 3.59 -5.97 -13.34
C PHE A 25 3.68 -4.94 -14.49
N GLY A 26 4.22 -3.75 -14.22
CA GLY A 26 4.46 -2.71 -15.22
C GLY A 26 3.68 -1.43 -14.93
N GLU A 27 3.45 -0.63 -15.97
CA GLU A 27 2.86 0.71 -15.88
C GLU A 27 1.34 0.73 -16.06
N ASP A 28 0.73 -0.37 -16.51
CA ASP A 28 -0.69 -0.43 -16.87
C ASP A 28 -1.58 -0.81 -15.68
N PRO A 29 -2.55 0.03 -15.27
CA PRO A 29 -3.45 -0.27 -14.16
C PRO A 29 -4.30 -1.53 -14.35
N TYR A 30 -4.72 -1.81 -15.59
CA TYR A 30 -5.56 -2.97 -15.86
C TYR A 30 -4.77 -4.27 -15.67
N LEU A 31 -3.59 -4.38 -16.28
CA LEU A 31 -2.70 -5.53 -16.09
C LEU A 31 -2.31 -5.71 -14.62
N GLN A 32 -2.01 -4.62 -13.92
CA GLN A 32 -1.68 -4.66 -12.50
C GLN A 32 -2.83 -5.22 -11.66
N ALA A 33 -4.07 -4.83 -11.96
CA ALA A 33 -5.27 -5.33 -11.29
C ALA A 33 -5.46 -6.83 -11.54
N GLU A 34 -5.46 -7.26 -12.81
CA GLU A 34 -5.67 -8.66 -13.20
C GLU A 34 -4.61 -9.58 -12.54
N MET A 35 -3.34 -9.18 -12.58
CA MET A 35 -2.25 -9.95 -11.98
C MET A 35 -2.31 -9.91 -10.44
N GLY A 36 -2.72 -8.79 -9.86
CA GLY A 36 -2.94 -8.64 -8.42
C GLY A 36 -4.03 -9.56 -7.89
N VAL A 37 -5.16 -9.66 -8.58
CA VAL A 37 -6.23 -10.62 -8.28
C VAL A 37 -5.72 -12.05 -8.40
N ALA A 38 -5.07 -12.39 -9.53
CA ALA A 38 -4.56 -13.74 -9.76
C ALA A 38 -3.56 -14.19 -8.68
N MET A 39 -2.63 -13.33 -8.28
CA MET A 39 -1.68 -13.64 -7.20
C MET A 39 -2.35 -13.73 -5.84
N THR A 40 -3.28 -12.84 -5.52
CA THR A 40 -4.04 -12.86 -4.26
C THR A 40 -4.83 -14.16 -4.13
N MET A 41 -5.58 -14.54 -5.17
CA MET A 41 -6.33 -15.80 -5.19
C MET A 41 -5.40 -17.02 -5.18
N GLY A 42 -4.25 -16.95 -5.85
CA GLY A 42 -3.24 -18.02 -5.83
C GLY A 42 -2.69 -18.27 -4.43
N PHE A 43 -2.35 -17.22 -3.69
CA PHE A 43 -1.85 -17.32 -2.31
C PHE A 43 -2.93 -17.79 -1.34
N GLN A 44 -4.13 -17.20 -1.42
CA GLN A 44 -5.15 -17.37 -0.39
C GLN A 44 -6.10 -18.55 -0.66
N GLY A 45 -6.25 -18.98 -1.92
CA GLY A 45 -7.23 -19.97 -2.31
C GLY A 45 -8.67 -19.54 -2.02
N GLU A 46 -9.58 -20.50 -2.01
CA GLU A 46 -10.98 -20.30 -1.60
C GLU A 46 -11.13 -20.31 -0.06
N ASP A 47 -10.26 -21.04 0.64
CA ASP A 47 -10.21 -21.13 2.09
C ASP A 47 -8.81 -20.81 2.61
N ILE A 48 -8.67 -19.61 3.20
CA ILE A 48 -7.42 -19.14 3.79
C ILE A 48 -6.96 -19.98 5.00
N GLY A 49 -7.87 -20.76 5.60
CA GLY A 49 -7.57 -21.65 6.71
C GLY A 49 -6.91 -22.97 6.30
N ALA A 50 -6.83 -23.26 5.00
CA ALA A 50 -6.19 -24.49 4.51
C ALA A 50 -4.67 -24.47 4.69
N ASP A 51 -4.09 -25.65 4.96
CA ASP A 51 -2.67 -25.82 5.29
C ASP A 51 -1.69 -25.43 4.16
N ASP A 52 -2.18 -25.34 2.92
CA ASP A 52 -1.42 -24.98 1.71
C ASP A 52 -1.60 -23.50 1.30
N ARG A 53 -2.22 -22.67 2.13
CA ARG A 53 -2.52 -21.26 1.85
C ARG A 53 -1.79 -20.31 2.77
N ILE A 54 -1.60 -19.09 2.26
CA ILE A 54 -0.96 -17.99 2.97
C ILE A 54 -1.70 -16.68 2.71
N ALA A 55 -1.71 -15.79 3.71
CA ALA A 55 -2.30 -14.46 3.56
C ALA A 55 -1.48 -13.63 2.56
N ALA A 56 -2.17 -12.97 1.62
CA ALA A 56 -1.57 -11.97 0.74
C ALA A 56 -1.48 -10.61 1.46
N CYS A 57 -0.48 -9.83 1.09
CA CYS A 57 -0.28 -8.46 1.55
C CYS A 57 -0.06 -7.54 0.36
N LEU A 58 -1.09 -6.77 0.02
CA LEU A 58 -1.00 -5.81 -1.09
C LEU A 58 -0.03 -4.71 -0.72
N LYS A 59 0.92 -4.36 -1.59
CA LYS A 59 1.87 -3.28 -1.29
C LYS A 59 2.30 -2.47 -2.52
N HIS A 60 2.73 -1.21 -2.37
CA HIS A 60 2.76 -0.44 -1.13
C HIS A 60 1.67 0.64 -1.22
N TYR A 61 0.65 0.56 -0.36
CA TYR A 61 -0.54 1.39 -0.45
C TYR A 61 -0.28 2.82 0.05
N ILE A 62 -0.27 3.88 -0.78
CA ILE A 62 -0.41 3.86 -2.24
C ILE A 62 0.46 4.91 -2.91
N GLY A 63 0.72 4.77 -4.21
CA GLY A 63 1.43 5.75 -5.04
C GLY A 63 2.95 5.70 -4.91
N TYR A 64 3.49 4.64 -4.34
CA TYR A 64 4.91 4.54 -4.00
C TYR A 64 5.82 4.51 -5.24
N GLY A 65 5.33 3.96 -6.36
CA GLY A 65 6.06 3.87 -7.62
C GLY A 65 6.18 5.16 -8.45
N THR A 66 5.63 6.29 -7.97
CA THR A 66 5.66 7.58 -8.68
C THR A 66 6.29 8.73 -7.87
N PRO A 67 7.47 8.52 -7.23
CA PRO A 67 8.15 9.64 -6.59
C PRO A 67 8.58 10.64 -7.66
N ARG A 68 8.33 11.93 -7.46
CA ARG A 68 8.64 12.96 -8.48
C ARG A 68 10.09 12.92 -8.95
N SER A 69 10.99 12.63 -8.03
CA SER A 69 12.44 12.61 -8.29
C SER A 69 12.92 11.29 -8.92
N GLY A 70 12.09 10.24 -8.95
CA GLY A 70 12.49 8.88 -9.27
C GLY A 70 13.28 8.18 -8.16
N LYS A 71 13.66 8.86 -7.08
CA LYS A 71 14.37 8.26 -5.95
C LYS A 71 13.39 7.63 -4.99
N ASP A 72 13.77 6.45 -4.49
CA ASP A 72 12.96 5.71 -3.52
C ASP A 72 12.61 6.56 -2.28
N ARG A 73 11.37 6.41 -1.78
CA ARG A 73 10.85 7.07 -0.58
C ARG A 73 10.91 8.61 -0.59
N THR A 74 10.95 9.21 -1.78
CA THR A 74 10.77 10.67 -1.94
C THR A 74 9.33 11.02 -2.31
N PRO A 75 8.90 12.29 -2.15
CA PRO A 75 7.49 12.67 -2.31
C PRO A 75 6.89 12.32 -3.67
N ALA A 76 5.65 11.84 -3.64
CA ALA A 76 4.79 11.69 -4.81
C ALA A 76 3.76 12.82 -4.88
N TRP A 77 3.52 13.35 -6.08
CA TRP A 77 2.44 14.31 -6.34
C TRP A 77 1.46 13.69 -7.32
N ILE A 78 0.31 13.30 -6.78
CA ILE A 78 -0.70 12.53 -7.48
C ILE A 78 -2.00 13.33 -7.43
N PRO A 79 -2.41 13.98 -8.53
CA PRO A 79 -3.73 14.59 -8.62
C PRO A 79 -4.82 13.58 -8.26
N GLU A 80 -5.88 14.01 -7.59
CA GLU A 80 -6.98 13.13 -7.16
C GLU A 80 -7.52 12.28 -8.30
N ILE A 81 -7.72 12.85 -9.49
CA ILE A 81 -8.17 12.10 -10.66
C ILE A 81 -7.23 10.95 -11.03
N MET A 82 -5.91 11.17 -10.96
CA MET A 82 -4.93 10.10 -11.22
C MET A 82 -4.93 9.06 -10.11
N LEU A 83 -5.05 9.46 -8.84
CA LEU A 83 -5.17 8.55 -7.71
C LEU A 83 -6.34 7.58 -7.95
N ARG A 84 -7.49 8.13 -8.35
CA ARG A 84 -8.74 7.40 -8.61
C ARG A 84 -8.67 6.50 -9.84
N GLU A 85 -8.15 7.01 -10.96
CA GLU A 85 -8.17 6.30 -12.25
C GLU A 85 -7.03 5.31 -12.44
N LEU A 86 -5.88 5.53 -11.80
CA LEU A 86 -4.67 4.75 -12.06
C LEU A 86 -4.23 3.92 -10.85
N PHE A 87 -4.11 4.55 -9.68
CA PHE A 87 -3.44 3.91 -8.56
C PHE A 87 -4.37 3.04 -7.71
N LEU A 88 -5.60 3.49 -7.43
CA LEU A 88 -6.57 2.72 -6.64
C LEU A 88 -7.09 1.43 -7.32
N PRO A 89 -7.36 1.38 -8.64
CA PRO A 89 -8.02 0.22 -9.24
C PRO A 89 -7.33 -1.14 -9.00
N PRO A 90 -5.99 -1.26 -9.08
CA PRO A 90 -5.31 -2.51 -8.74
C PRO A 90 -5.54 -2.97 -7.29
N PHE A 91 -5.52 -2.04 -6.34
CA PHE A 91 -5.77 -2.34 -4.94
C PHE A 91 -7.24 -2.68 -4.69
N GLN A 92 -8.18 -1.93 -5.28
CA GLN A 92 -9.62 -2.24 -5.19
C GLN A 92 -9.90 -3.66 -5.69
N ALA A 93 -9.40 -4.03 -6.87
CA ALA A 93 -9.65 -5.35 -7.44
C ALA A 93 -9.14 -6.48 -6.52
N ALA A 94 -7.97 -6.30 -5.92
CA ALA A 94 -7.42 -7.29 -4.99
C ALA A 94 -8.13 -7.30 -3.61
N VAL A 95 -8.64 -6.15 -3.15
CA VAL A 95 -9.52 -6.07 -1.97
C VAL A 95 -10.84 -6.80 -2.24
N ASP A 96 -11.46 -6.59 -3.40
CA ASP A 96 -12.68 -7.30 -3.83
C ASP A 96 -12.46 -8.81 -3.97
N ALA A 97 -11.25 -9.22 -4.34
CA ALA A 97 -10.80 -10.62 -4.35
C ALA A 97 -10.51 -11.19 -2.95
N GLY A 98 -10.70 -10.40 -1.90
CA GLY A 98 -10.63 -10.84 -0.50
C GLY A 98 -9.22 -10.83 0.10
N ALA A 99 -8.30 -9.99 -0.41
CA ALA A 99 -6.97 -9.80 0.19
C ALA A 99 -7.05 -9.60 1.71
N LYS A 100 -6.20 -10.29 2.47
CA LYS A 100 -6.26 -10.25 3.94
C LYS A 100 -5.47 -9.12 4.57
N THR A 101 -4.43 -8.63 3.91
CA THR A 101 -3.57 -7.59 4.49
C THR A 101 -3.12 -6.57 3.44
N VAL A 102 -2.77 -5.37 3.90
CA VAL A 102 -2.22 -4.28 3.08
C VAL A 102 -1.03 -3.68 3.80
N MET A 103 0.07 -3.45 3.09
CA MET A 103 1.25 -2.75 3.59
C MET A 103 1.31 -1.33 3.06
N VAL A 104 1.49 -0.37 3.95
CA VAL A 104 1.45 1.07 3.64
C VAL A 104 2.74 1.56 2.96
N ASN A 105 2.60 2.48 2.01
CA ASN A 105 3.67 3.21 1.32
C ASN A 105 4.56 3.99 2.31
N SER A 106 5.88 3.72 2.33
CA SER A 106 6.84 4.48 3.16
C SER A 106 6.93 5.98 2.84
N GLY A 107 6.57 6.39 1.64
CA GLY A 107 6.66 7.77 1.18
C GLY A 107 5.55 8.69 1.71
N GLU A 108 5.47 9.85 1.09
CA GLU A 108 4.34 10.77 1.24
C GLU A 108 3.63 10.96 -0.10
N VAL A 109 2.32 11.21 -0.04
CA VAL A 109 1.48 11.55 -1.19
C VAL A 109 0.91 12.93 -0.94
N ASN A 110 1.16 13.87 -1.86
CA ASN A 110 0.66 15.25 -1.76
C ASN A 110 1.02 15.97 -0.45
N GLY A 111 2.18 15.64 0.13
CA GLY A 111 2.70 16.25 1.37
C GLY A 111 2.24 15.59 2.66
N GLU A 112 1.51 14.47 2.59
CA GLU A 112 1.10 13.69 3.76
C GLU A 112 1.77 12.30 3.75
N PRO A 113 2.54 11.93 4.80
CA PRO A 113 3.05 10.56 4.94
C PRO A 113 1.90 9.56 4.93
N ALA A 114 1.98 8.51 4.11
CA ALA A 114 0.85 7.58 3.96
C ALA A 114 0.52 6.88 5.30
N HIS A 115 1.54 6.58 6.12
CA HIS A 115 1.38 6.03 7.48
C HIS A 115 0.68 6.94 8.48
N ALA A 116 0.44 8.21 8.16
CA ALA A 116 -0.28 9.17 8.99
C ALA A 116 -1.55 9.72 8.31
N SER A 117 -1.87 9.25 7.09
CA SER A 117 -3.00 9.75 6.31
C SER A 117 -4.30 9.02 6.61
N LYS A 118 -5.16 9.63 7.43
CA LYS A 118 -6.53 9.13 7.65
C LYS A 118 -7.32 9.10 6.33
N PHE A 119 -7.09 10.06 5.45
CA PHE A 119 -7.73 10.12 4.14
C PHE A 119 -7.44 8.86 3.32
N LEU A 120 -6.16 8.48 3.20
CA LEU A 120 -5.79 7.29 2.42
C LEU A 120 -6.21 5.98 3.11
N LEU A 121 -5.92 5.84 4.42
CA LEU A 121 -6.04 4.57 5.14
C LEU A 121 -7.44 4.29 5.67
N THR A 122 -8.16 5.31 6.14
CA THR A 122 -9.52 5.14 6.67
C THR A 122 -10.55 5.52 5.64
N ASP A 123 -10.50 6.75 5.12
CA ASP A 123 -11.61 7.26 4.29
C ASP A 123 -11.67 6.52 2.95
N ILE A 124 -10.52 6.35 2.26
CA ILE A 124 -10.46 5.58 1.01
C ILE A 124 -10.40 4.07 1.27
N LEU A 125 -9.34 3.55 1.90
CA LEU A 125 -9.11 2.10 1.95
C LEU A 125 -10.23 1.34 2.70
N ARG A 126 -10.59 1.79 3.91
CA ARG A 126 -11.69 1.18 4.67
C ARG A 126 -13.06 1.62 4.15
N GLY A 127 -13.25 2.92 3.95
CA GLY A 127 -14.55 3.51 3.66
C GLY A 127 -15.02 3.26 2.23
N GLU A 128 -14.23 3.67 1.25
CA GLU A 128 -14.59 3.57 -0.17
C GLU A 128 -14.31 2.18 -0.75
N LEU A 129 -13.13 1.61 -0.49
CA LEU A 129 -12.75 0.31 -1.06
C LEU A 129 -13.28 -0.87 -0.25
N GLY A 130 -13.79 -0.65 0.96
CA GLY A 130 -14.38 -1.69 1.80
C GLY A 130 -13.38 -2.69 2.37
N PHE A 131 -12.10 -2.32 2.53
CA PHE A 131 -11.10 -3.24 3.08
C PHE A 131 -11.37 -3.57 4.55
N GLU A 132 -11.50 -4.85 4.89
CA GLU A 132 -11.76 -5.32 6.27
C GLU A 132 -10.57 -6.07 6.91
N GLY A 133 -9.45 -6.20 6.19
CA GLY A 133 -8.27 -6.94 6.63
C GLY A 133 -7.33 -6.16 7.58
N VAL A 134 -6.05 -6.53 7.64
CA VAL A 134 -5.03 -5.89 8.49
C VAL A 134 -4.18 -4.90 7.68
N ILE A 135 -4.02 -3.68 8.19
CA ILE A 135 -3.15 -2.62 7.65
C ILE A 135 -1.84 -2.64 8.43
N VAL A 136 -0.77 -3.11 7.80
CA VAL A 136 0.57 -3.20 8.40
C VAL A 136 1.47 -2.07 7.88
N THR A 137 2.34 -1.55 8.75
CA THR A 137 3.37 -0.59 8.33
C THR A 137 4.47 -1.27 7.52
N ASP A 138 5.01 -0.59 6.50
CA ASP A 138 6.37 -0.93 6.02
C ASP A 138 7.45 -0.58 7.08
N TRP A 139 8.68 -0.98 6.82
CA TRP A 139 9.78 -1.02 7.77
C TRP A 139 10.10 0.34 8.39
N TYR A 140 10.00 0.42 9.72
CA TYR A 140 10.43 1.56 10.54
C TYR A 140 9.63 2.86 10.32
N ASP A 141 8.51 2.81 9.58
CA ASP A 141 7.88 4.05 9.11
C ASP A 141 7.12 4.86 10.16
N ILE A 142 6.69 4.25 11.27
CA ILE A 142 6.20 5.02 12.42
C ILE A 142 7.32 5.92 12.96
N VAL A 143 8.54 5.39 13.06
CA VAL A 143 9.70 6.18 13.53
C VAL A 143 10.06 7.27 12.52
N ASN A 144 9.93 6.98 11.22
CA ASN A 144 10.17 7.96 10.16
C ASN A 144 9.21 9.15 10.20
N LEU A 145 8.04 9.07 10.86
CA LEU A 145 7.20 10.25 11.11
C LEU A 145 7.91 11.31 11.96
N VAL A 146 8.86 10.90 12.81
CA VAL A 146 9.70 11.79 13.61
C VAL A 146 11.00 12.12 12.89
N GLU A 147 11.71 11.08 12.43
CA GLU A 147 13.11 11.21 12.01
C GLU A 147 13.27 11.72 10.57
N ARG A 148 12.28 11.49 9.69
CA ARG A 148 12.35 11.83 8.26
C ARG A 148 11.31 12.86 7.86
N HIS A 149 10.04 12.58 8.18
CA HIS A 149 8.90 13.38 7.73
C HIS A 149 8.63 14.58 8.65
N HIS A 150 9.11 14.51 9.91
CA HIS A 150 8.96 15.56 10.92
C HIS A 150 7.50 16.02 11.15
N THR A 151 6.53 15.12 10.96
CA THR A 151 5.10 15.38 11.25
C THR A 151 4.74 15.09 12.71
N ALA A 152 5.58 14.33 13.42
CA ALA A 152 5.42 14.03 14.83
C ALA A 152 6.63 14.54 15.63
N GLY A 153 6.37 15.25 16.74
CA GLY A 153 7.42 15.77 17.62
C GLY A 153 8.06 14.72 18.55
N THR A 154 7.44 13.55 18.69
CA THR A 154 7.93 12.43 19.53
C THR A 154 7.48 11.09 18.96
N TYR A 155 8.15 9.99 19.32
CA TYR A 155 7.72 8.65 18.92
C TYR A 155 6.33 8.27 19.45
N LYS A 156 5.94 8.78 20.63
CA LYS A 156 4.59 8.60 21.17
C LYS A 156 3.54 9.26 20.27
N GLU A 157 3.83 10.46 19.79
CA GLU A 157 2.95 11.18 18.87
C GLU A 157 2.88 10.49 17.49
N ALA A 158 3.99 9.95 17.01
CA ALA A 158 4.01 9.17 15.77
C ALA A 158 3.12 7.92 15.84
N VAL A 159 3.22 7.15 16.94
CA VAL A 159 2.32 6.01 17.18
C VAL A 159 0.86 6.47 17.19
N ARG A 160 0.55 7.59 17.87
CA ARG A 160 -0.81 8.15 17.89
C ARG A 160 -1.29 8.50 16.48
N GLN A 161 -0.47 9.16 15.67
CA GLN A 161 -0.82 9.53 14.30
C GLN A 161 -1.13 8.30 13.45
N SER A 162 -0.27 7.28 13.46
CA SER A 162 -0.46 6.09 12.64
C SER A 162 -1.69 5.26 13.03
N ILE A 163 -1.90 5.02 14.32
CA ILE A 163 -3.07 4.26 14.79
C ILE A 163 -4.37 5.02 14.49
N MET A 164 -4.39 6.35 14.72
CA MET A 164 -5.57 7.17 14.42
C MET A 164 -5.84 7.34 12.92
N ALA A 165 -4.82 7.16 12.07
CA ALA A 165 -4.97 7.16 10.62
C ALA A 165 -5.58 5.86 10.09
N GLY A 166 -5.34 4.72 10.77
CA GLY A 166 -5.92 3.42 10.42
C GLY A 166 -4.92 2.25 10.35
N VAL A 167 -3.67 2.43 10.78
CA VAL A 167 -2.74 1.31 10.97
C VAL A 167 -3.20 0.45 12.15
N ASP A 168 -3.08 -0.88 12.01
CA ASP A 168 -3.48 -1.88 13.02
C ASP A 168 -2.31 -2.37 13.90
#